data_AF-A0A0F4ZJT9-F1
#
_entry.id   AF-A0A0F4ZJT9-F1
#
_cell.length_a   1.000
_cell.length_b   1.000
_cell.length_c   1.000
_cell.angle_alpha   90.00
_cell.angle_beta   90.00
_cell.angle_gamma   90.00
#
_symmetry.space_group_name_H-M   'P 1'
#
loop_
_entity.id
_entity.type
_entity.pdbx_description
1 polymer ?
#
loop_
_entity_poly.entity_id
_entity_poly.type
_entity_poly.pdbx_seq_one_letter_code
_entity_poly.pdbx_strand_id
1 'polypeptide(L)'
;MASCPISTDDTFPSPDRLAAATKTHVQGNFRICTRKLPISKAGPIDDMEARLRIPVPEMIFGDNMVSVTHIPTGWNICFTAYDALDTVDKTDKNMLQVSYARDWSSSRETSSADVREIVKPYDWSYTTSYAGSLDDASAARMADGREPIPIDLLKRRDPILFFDEVVLFESELDDNGISLYSEMPLSSSSLSKSTTSSKNRIGSRRFSRSMGMGSRPSAMRAADASSSEPA
;
A
#
# COMPACT_ATOMS: atom_id res chain seq x y z
N MET A 1 -48.48 -14.70 -15.21
CA MET A 1 -47.04 -15.06 -15.27
C MET A 1 -46.27 -13.83 -14.84
N ALA A 2 -45.63 -13.87 -13.68
CA ALA A 2 -44.81 -12.77 -13.19
C ALA A 2 -43.48 -12.80 -13.94
N SER A 3 -43.23 -11.80 -14.78
CA SER A 3 -41.94 -11.61 -15.42
C SER A 3 -40.96 -11.11 -14.36
N CYS A 4 -39.99 -11.94 -13.98
CA CYS A 4 -38.84 -11.49 -13.21
C CYS A 4 -38.05 -10.47 -14.03
N PRO A 5 -37.74 -9.27 -13.51
CA PRO A 5 -36.78 -8.40 -14.18
C PRO A 5 -35.39 -9.02 -14.00
N ILE A 6 -34.81 -9.51 -15.09
CA ILE A 6 -33.38 -9.82 -15.16
C ILE A 6 -32.68 -8.46 -15.13
N SER A 7 -32.21 -8.05 -13.96
CA SER A 7 -31.29 -6.92 -13.84
C SER A 7 -29.92 -7.37 -14.35
N THR A 8 -29.72 -7.33 -15.66
CA THR A 8 -28.40 -7.38 -16.30
C THR A 8 -27.71 -6.05 -16.06
N ASP A 9 -27.19 -5.84 -14.85
CA ASP A 9 -26.25 -4.76 -14.60
C ASP A 9 -24.87 -5.27 -15.05
N ASP A 10 -24.63 -5.12 -16.36
CA ASP A 10 -23.42 -5.55 -17.05
C ASP A 10 -22.33 -4.47 -17.07
N THR A 11 -22.58 -3.34 -16.39
CA THR A 11 -21.77 -2.16 -16.63
C THR A 11 -20.66 -2.02 -15.60
N PHE A 12 -20.90 -2.04 -14.28
CA PHE A 12 -19.82 -2.00 -13.26
C PHE A 12 -20.34 -2.55 -11.92
N PRO A 13 -19.48 -3.03 -11.00
CA PRO A 13 -19.94 -3.36 -9.65
C PRO A 13 -20.44 -2.10 -8.93
N SER A 14 -21.56 -2.23 -8.21
CA SER A 14 -22.08 -1.13 -7.39
C SER A 14 -21.10 -0.73 -6.27
N PRO A 15 -21.11 0.53 -5.81
CA PRO A 15 -20.25 0.98 -4.70
C PRO A 15 -20.42 0.13 -3.43
N ASP A 16 -21.63 -0.33 -3.14
CA ASP A 16 -21.91 -1.20 -1.99
C ASP A 16 -21.22 -2.56 -2.13
N ARG A 17 -21.19 -3.11 -3.36
CA ARG A 17 -20.47 -4.35 -3.65
C ARG A 17 -18.96 -4.17 -3.50
N LEU A 18 -18.43 -3.03 -3.96
CA LEU A 18 -17.01 -2.68 -3.78
C LEU A 18 -16.66 -2.59 -2.29
N ALA A 19 -17.48 -1.91 -1.50
CA ALA A 19 -17.29 -1.77 -0.06
C ALA A 19 -17.36 -3.12 0.66
N ALA A 20 -18.35 -3.96 0.33
CA ALA A 20 -18.52 -5.29 0.91
C ALA A 20 -17.35 -6.24 0.58
N ALA A 21 -16.74 -6.10 -0.60
CA ALA A 21 -15.58 -6.88 -1.03
C ALA A 21 -14.25 -6.33 -0.49
N THR A 22 -14.25 -5.19 0.21
CA THR A 22 -13.03 -4.56 0.73
C THR A 22 -12.80 -4.97 2.18
N LYS A 23 -11.76 -5.77 2.41
CA LYS A 23 -11.25 -6.08 3.74
C LYS A 23 -10.37 -4.93 4.21
N THR A 24 -10.58 -4.47 5.45
CA THR A 24 -9.78 -3.43 6.07
C THR A 24 -9.10 -3.96 7.33
N HIS A 25 -7.80 -3.72 7.46
CA HIS A 25 -7.00 -4.02 8.64
C HIS A 25 -6.30 -2.74 9.11
N VAL A 26 -6.38 -2.45 10.40
CA VAL A 26 -5.72 -1.28 11.00
C VAL A 26 -4.66 -1.78 11.98
N GLN A 27 -3.41 -1.36 11.77
CA GLN A 27 -2.29 -1.65 12.64
C GLN A 27 -1.58 -0.35 13.00
N GLY A 28 -1.73 0.08 14.26
CA GLY A 28 -1.19 1.36 14.73
C GLY A 28 -1.72 2.53 13.88
N ASN A 29 -0.80 3.27 13.26
CA ASN A 29 -1.14 4.42 12.41
C ASN A 29 -1.46 4.06 10.96
N PHE A 30 -1.34 2.79 10.58
CA PHE A 30 -1.55 2.34 9.20
C PHE A 30 -2.88 1.62 9.05
N ARG A 31 -3.58 1.94 7.96
CA ARG A 31 -4.74 1.22 7.46
C ARG A 31 -4.35 0.53 6.15
N ILE A 32 -4.59 -0.78 6.10
CA ILE A 32 -4.41 -1.62 4.92
C ILE A 32 -5.81 -2.00 4.44
N CYS A 33 -6.13 -1.72 3.19
CA CYS A 33 -7.37 -2.16 2.55
C CYS A 33 -7.03 -3.07 1.37
N THR A 34 -7.70 -4.21 1.29
CA THR A 34 -7.57 -5.16 0.19
C THR A 34 -8.95 -5.47 -0.38
N ARG A 35 -9.07 -5.46 -1.70
CA ARG A 35 -10.33 -5.73 -2.40
C ARG A 35 -10.13 -6.83 -3.41
N LYS A 36 -11.00 -7.84 -3.34
CA LYS A 36 -11.01 -9.00 -4.23
C LYS A 36 -12.40 -9.19 -4.82
N LEU A 37 -12.50 -9.04 -6.12
CA LEU A 37 -13.68 -9.27 -6.93
C LEU A 37 -13.32 -10.23 -8.07
N PRO A 38 -14.33 -10.86 -8.70
CA PRO A 38 -14.11 -11.69 -9.88
C PRO A 38 -13.49 -10.92 -11.05
N ILE A 39 -13.08 -11.66 -12.08
CA ILE A 39 -12.62 -11.10 -13.36
C ILE A 39 -13.65 -10.09 -13.89
N SER A 40 -13.15 -8.99 -14.45
CA SER A 40 -13.98 -7.94 -15.03
C SER A 40 -14.88 -8.47 -16.15
N LYS A 41 -16.07 -7.88 -16.29
CA LYS A 41 -16.97 -8.20 -17.40
C LYS A 41 -16.52 -7.50 -18.69
N ALA A 42 -17.10 -7.90 -19.84
CA ALA A 42 -16.78 -7.34 -21.15
C ALA A 42 -16.85 -5.81 -21.21
N GLY A 43 -17.89 -5.17 -20.66
CA GLY A 43 -18.02 -3.70 -20.67
C GLY A 43 -16.81 -2.97 -20.04
N PRO A 44 -16.48 -3.23 -18.76
CA PRO A 44 -15.27 -2.70 -18.13
C PRO A 44 -13.96 -3.03 -18.86
N ILE A 45 -13.87 -4.19 -19.51
CA ILE A 45 -12.69 -4.59 -20.29
C ILE A 45 -12.56 -3.71 -21.54
N ASP A 46 -13.63 -3.56 -22.32
CA ASP A 46 -13.64 -2.75 -23.54
C ASP A 46 -13.29 -1.28 -23.23
N ASP A 47 -13.86 -0.75 -22.14
CA ASP A 47 -13.55 0.60 -21.65
C ASP A 47 -12.07 0.74 -21.23
N MET A 48 -11.51 -0.31 -20.62
CA MET A 48 -10.11 -0.35 -20.21
C MET A 48 -9.17 -0.44 -21.42
N GLU A 49 -9.45 -1.31 -22.40
CA GLU A 49 -8.70 -1.41 -23.66
C GLU A 49 -8.69 -0.08 -24.42
N ALA A 50 -9.85 0.57 -24.54
CA ALA A 50 -9.98 1.85 -25.23
C ALA A 50 -9.12 2.95 -24.60
N ARG A 51 -9.04 2.95 -23.26
CA ARG A 51 -8.24 3.92 -22.50
C ARG A 51 -6.74 3.62 -22.56
N LEU A 52 -6.35 2.37 -22.33
CA LEU A 52 -4.95 1.96 -22.28
C LEU A 52 -4.30 1.92 -23.67
N ARG A 53 -5.11 1.73 -24.72
CA ARG A 53 -4.71 1.56 -26.13
C ARG A 53 -3.83 0.33 -26.37
N ILE A 54 -3.97 -0.66 -25.50
CA ILE A 54 -3.39 -2.01 -25.62
C ILE A 54 -4.51 -3.00 -25.29
N PRO A 55 -4.48 -4.23 -25.84
CA PRO A 55 -5.41 -5.26 -25.40
C PRO A 55 -5.16 -5.59 -23.93
N VAL A 56 -6.22 -5.98 -23.23
CA VAL A 56 -6.16 -6.28 -21.80
C VAL A 56 -5.93 -7.80 -21.61
N PRO A 57 -5.19 -8.24 -20.58
CA PRO A 57 -5.02 -9.66 -20.26
C PRO A 57 -6.35 -10.41 -20.11
N GLU A 58 -6.35 -11.70 -20.43
CA GLU A 58 -7.54 -12.57 -20.35
C GLU A 58 -8.17 -12.58 -18.94
N MET A 59 -7.32 -12.69 -17.91
CA MET A 59 -7.76 -12.71 -16.51
C MET A 59 -7.43 -11.37 -15.84
N ILE A 60 -8.20 -10.34 -16.18
CA ILE A 60 -8.08 -9.02 -15.56
C ILE A 60 -9.05 -8.87 -14.38
N PHE A 61 -8.50 -8.56 -13.21
CA PHE A 61 -9.27 -8.24 -12.01
C PHE A 61 -9.30 -6.71 -11.84
N GLY A 62 -9.99 -6.01 -12.74
CA GLY A 62 -9.94 -4.54 -12.83
C GLY A 62 -10.41 -3.82 -11.57
N ASP A 63 -11.29 -4.45 -10.79
CA ASP A 63 -11.76 -3.91 -9.52
C ASP A 63 -10.89 -4.32 -8.33
N ASN A 64 -9.87 -5.16 -8.50
CA ASN A 64 -8.99 -5.52 -7.38
C ASN A 64 -8.11 -4.35 -6.98
N MET A 65 -7.79 -4.28 -5.69
CA MET A 65 -7.07 -3.15 -5.12
C MET A 65 -6.34 -3.57 -3.86
N VAL A 66 -5.12 -3.06 -3.70
CA VAL A 66 -4.43 -2.97 -2.41
C VAL A 66 -4.14 -1.51 -2.13
N SER A 67 -4.47 -1.02 -0.95
CA SER A 67 -4.11 0.34 -0.54
C SER A 67 -3.56 0.37 0.87
N VAL A 68 -2.50 1.15 1.09
CA VAL A 68 -1.91 1.39 2.40
C VAL A 68 -1.97 2.89 2.69
N THR A 69 -2.62 3.25 3.78
CA THR A 69 -2.78 4.64 4.22
C THR A 69 -2.18 4.85 5.59
N HIS A 70 -1.33 5.87 5.74
CA HIS A 70 -0.91 6.38 7.04
C HIS A 70 -1.94 7.41 7.54
N ILE A 71 -2.79 6.99 8.48
CA ILE A 71 -3.97 7.74 8.95
C ILE A 71 -3.61 9.16 9.42
N PRO A 72 -2.54 9.40 10.22
CA PRO A 72 -2.26 10.74 10.73
C PRO A 72 -1.82 11.75 9.67
N THR A 73 -1.14 11.30 8.61
CA THR A 73 -0.58 12.20 7.58
C THR A 73 -1.39 12.22 6.29
N GLY A 74 -2.34 11.31 6.13
CA GLY A 74 -3.09 11.11 4.89
C GLY A 74 -2.30 10.40 3.78
N TRP A 75 -0.97 10.26 3.91
CA TRP A 75 -0.13 9.55 2.93
C TRP A 75 -0.73 8.20 2.53
N ASN A 76 -0.88 7.97 1.23
CA ASN A 76 -1.54 6.81 0.66
C ASN A 76 -0.75 6.30 -0.55
N ILE A 77 -0.61 4.98 -0.64
CA ILE A 77 -0.21 4.26 -1.84
C ILE A 77 -1.27 3.22 -2.18
N CYS A 78 -1.60 3.12 -3.47
CA CYS A 78 -2.61 2.21 -3.99
C CYS A 78 -2.05 1.41 -5.17
N PHE A 79 -2.46 0.16 -5.30
CA PHE A 79 -2.09 -0.73 -6.38
C PHE A 79 -3.36 -1.18 -7.09
N THR A 80 -3.44 -0.91 -8.39
CA THR A 80 -4.59 -1.26 -9.24
C THR A 80 -4.10 -1.88 -10.55
N ALA A 81 -4.95 -2.70 -11.17
CA ALA A 81 -4.60 -3.35 -12.43
C ALA A 81 -4.44 -2.33 -13.58
N TYR A 82 -5.30 -1.31 -13.61
CA TYR A 82 -5.26 -0.26 -14.64
C TYR A 82 -3.92 0.49 -14.61
N ASP A 83 -3.52 0.99 -13.44
CA ASP A 83 -2.30 1.78 -13.32
C ASP A 83 -1.05 0.95 -13.64
N ALA A 84 -1.06 -0.33 -13.27
CA ALA A 84 -0.01 -1.27 -13.65
C ALA A 84 0.09 -1.44 -15.18
N LEU A 85 -1.04 -1.69 -15.85
CA LEU A 85 -1.09 -1.87 -17.30
C LEU A 85 -0.77 -0.58 -18.07
N ASP A 86 -1.05 0.60 -17.52
CA ASP A 86 -0.77 1.87 -18.20
C ASP A 86 0.73 2.15 -18.35
N THR A 87 1.55 1.56 -17.46
CA THR A 87 3.01 1.66 -17.50
C THR A 87 3.71 0.60 -18.37
N VAL A 88 2.94 -0.30 -18.99
CA VAL A 88 3.48 -1.27 -19.96
C VAL A 88 4.03 -0.52 -21.16
N ASP A 89 5.17 -0.99 -21.70
CA ASP A 89 5.78 -0.34 -22.86
C ASP A 89 4.87 -0.46 -24.10
N LYS A 90 4.51 0.71 -24.65
CA LYS A 90 3.67 0.87 -25.86
C LYS A 90 4.52 1.29 -27.07
N THR A 91 5.82 1.03 -26.99
CA THR A 91 6.83 1.44 -27.99
C THR A 91 7.44 0.20 -28.63
N ASP A 92 7.78 0.29 -29.93
CA ASP A 92 8.40 -0.79 -30.73
C ASP A 92 9.75 -1.33 -30.21
N LYS A 93 10.35 -0.73 -29.19
CA LYS A 93 11.78 -0.90 -28.88
C LYS A 93 12.12 -2.19 -28.15
N ASN A 94 11.15 -2.81 -27.47
CA ASN A 94 11.38 -3.97 -26.61
C ASN A 94 10.43 -5.14 -26.92
N MET A 95 9.92 -5.22 -28.15
CA MET A 95 8.93 -6.22 -28.55
C MET A 95 9.49 -7.64 -28.53
N LEU A 96 9.15 -8.40 -27.49
CA LEU A 96 9.05 -9.86 -27.57
C LEU A 96 7.73 -10.20 -28.27
N GLN A 97 7.75 -10.12 -29.61
CA GLN A 97 6.64 -10.59 -30.41
C GLN A 97 6.65 -12.11 -30.39
N VAL A 98 5.75 -12.71 -29.61
CA VAL A 98 5.54 -14.16 -29.61
C VAL A 98 5.16 -14.57 -31.04
N SER A 99 5.71 -15.67 -31.52
CA SER A 99 5.76 -16.07 -32.94
C SER A 99 4.41 -16.13 -33.69
N TYR A 100 3.29 -16.02 -32.99
CA TYR A 100 1.92 -16.11 -33.51
C TYR A 100 1.09 -14.82 -33.38
N ALA A 101 1.69 -13.67 -33.00
CA ALA A 101 0.98 -12.38 -32.93
C ALA A 101 0.25 -11.98 -34.23
N ARG A 102 0.64 -12.56 -35.37
CA ARG A 102 -0.05 -12.39 -36.66
C ARG A 102 -1.45 -13.03 -36.67
N ASP A 103 -1.67 -14.11 -35.92
CA ASP A 103 -2.92 -14.85 -35.93
C ASP A 103 -3.95 -14.34 -34.91
N TRP A 104 -3.50 -13.75 -33.80
CA TRP A 104 -4.40 -12.96 -32.93
C TRP A 104 -4.87 -11.69 -33.64
N SER A 105 -3.99 -11.08 -34.45
CA SER A 105 -4.36 -9.95 -35.33
C SER A 105 -5.44 -10.38 -36.33
N SER A 106 -5.32 -11.58 -36.92
CA SER A 106 -6.27 -12.09 -37.93
C SER A 106 -7.60 -12.58 -37.35
N SER A 107 -7.65 -13.06 -36.09
CA SER A 107 -8.92 -13.43 -35.45
C SER A 107 -9.85 -12.21 -35.24
N ARG A 108 -9.29 -11.03 -34.90
CA ARG A 108 -10.04 -9.76 -34.84
C ARG A 108 -10.42 -9.21 -36.23
N GLU A 109 -9.70 -9.59 -37.30
CA GLU A 109 -10.04 -9.21 -38.69
C GLU A 109 -11.38 -9.81 -39.17
N THR A 110 -11.87 -10.89 -38.55
CA THR A 110 -13.11 -11.55 -39.01
C THR A 110 -14.40 -10.87 -38.49
N SER A 111 -14.29 -9.99 -37.48
CA SER A 111 -15.46 -9.40 -36.79
C SER A 111 -15.73 -7.93 -37.13
N SER A 112 -14.89 -7.28 -37.95
CA SER A 112 -15.15 -5.92 -38.43
C SER A 112 -14.66 -5.75 -39.85
N ALA A 113 -15.59 -5.75 -40.80
CA ALA A 113 -15.31 -5.26 -42.13
C ALA A 113 -14.92 -3.78 -42.03
N ASP A 114 -13.74 -3.46 -42.58
CA ASP A 114 -13.30 -2.12 -43.03
C ASP A 114 -12.50 -1.18 -42.10
N VAL A 115 -11.83 -1.66 -41.05
CA VAL A 115 -10.77 -0.86 -40.39
C VAL A 115 -9.49 -1.68 -40.25
N ARG A 116 -8.48 -1.33 -41.06
CA ARG A 116 -7.08 -1.71 -40.82
C ARG A 116 -6.61 -0.97 -39.56
N GLU A 117 -7.06 -1.42 -38.39
CA GLU A 117 -6.55 -0.95 -37.13
C GLU A 117 -5.10 -1.41 -37.06
N ILE A 118 -4.18 -0.47 -37.32
CA ILE A 118 -2.75 -0.66 -37.12
C ILE A 118 -2.61 -1.11 -35.66
N VAL A 119 -2.38 -2.40 -35.45
CA VAL A 119 -2.10 -2.98 -34.14
C VAL A 119 -0.93 -2.18 -33.59
N LYS A 120 -1.22 -1.34 -32.59
CA LYS A 120 -0.20 -0.47 -32.01
C LYS A 120 0.84 -1.37 -31.37
N PRO A 121 2.12 -1.08 -31.55
CA PRO A 121 3.16 -1.88 -30.93
C PRO A 121 3.06 -1.76 -29.41
N TYR A 122 3.06 -2.90 -28.72
CA TYR A 122 3.11 -2.97 -27.26
C TYR A 122 3.86 -4.23 -26.84
N ASP A 123 4.27 -4.30 -25.58
CA ASP A 123 4.86 -5.51 -24.99
C ASP A 123 3.78 -6.54 -24.61
N TRP A 124 3.73 -7.65 -25.35
CA TRP A 124 2.75 -8.73 -25.18
C TRP A 124 2.93 -9.52 -23.89
N SER A 125 4.07 -9.37 -23.21
CA SER A 125 4.31 -9.99 -21.91
C SER A 125 3.69 -9.20 -20.74
N TYR A 126 3.13 -8.01 -21.01
CA TYR A 126 2.62 -7.08 -20.00
C TYR A 126 3.67 -6.71 -18.94
N THR A 127 4.96 -6.66 -19.31
CA THR A 127 6.01 -6.25 -18.38
C THR A 127 5.76 -4.81 -17.94
N THR A 128 5.69 -4.62 -16.63
CA THR A 128 5.41 -3.32 -16.00
C THR A 128 6.51 -2.96 -15.02
N SER A 129 6.84 -1.67 -14.96
CA SER A 129 7.72 -1.09 -13.93
C SER A 129 6.94 -0.38 -12.83
N TYR A 130 5.63 -0.61 -12.79
CA TYR A 130 4.72 -0.03 -11.82
C TYR A 130 5.15 -0.34 -10.38
N ALA A 131 5.24 0.71 -9.57
CA ALA A 131 5.68 0.65 -8.18
C ALA A 131 4.58 1.16 -7.21
N GLY A 132 3.33 1.19 -7.68
CA GLY A 132 2.19 1.75 -6.96
C GLY A 132 1.85 3.18 -7.38
N SER A 133 0.59 3.52 -7.19
CA SER A 133 0.00 4.85 -7.45
C SER A 133 -0.02 5.66 -6.16
N LEU A 134 0.50 6.88 -6.21
CA LEU A 134 0.47 7.85 -5.12
C LEU A 134 -0.42 9.03 -5.53
N ASP A 135 -1.12 9.61 -4.56
CA ASP A 135 -1.71 10.94 -4.78
C ASP A 135 -0.63 12.04 -4.79
N ASP A 136 -0.94 13.21 -5.35
CA ASP A 136 0.03 14.31 -5.48
C ASP A 136 0.67 14.71 -4.14
N ALA A 137 -0.12 14.67 -3.06
CA ALA A 137 0.33 15.00 -1.71
C ALA A 137 1.30 13.96 -1.15
N SER A 138 1.09 12.68 -1.44
CA SER A 138 1.93 11.55 -1.04
C SER A 138 3.19 11.48 -1.88
N ALA A 139 3.08 11.74 -3.18
CA ALA A 139 4.21 11.83 -4.11
C ALA A 139 5.17 12.96 -3.72
N ALA A 140 4.66 14.13 -3.34
CA ALA A 140 5.49 15.26 -2.87
C ALA A 140 6.29 14.95 -1.59
N ARG A 141 5.94 13.90 -0.86
CA ARG A 141 6.61 13.45 0.37
C ARG A 141 7.61 12.32 0.11
N MET A 142 7.71 11.84 -1.13
CA MET A 142 8.71 10.85 -1.51
C MET A 142 10.09 11.51 -1.52
N ALA A 143 11.07 10.76 -1.03
CA ALA A 143 12.48 11.13 -1.10
C ALA A 143 13.25 9.98 -1.74
N ASP A 144 14.33 10.32 -2.44
CA ASP A 144 15.23 9.31 -3.00
C ASP A 144 15.93 8.54 -1.87
N GLY A 145 15.41 7.36 -1.57
CA GLY A 145 16.04 6.40 -0.67
C GLY A 145 17.03 5.54 -1.45
N ARG A 146 18.31 5.60 -1.08
CA ARG A 146 19.33 4.63 -1.55
C ARG A 146 19.61 3.53 -0.52
N GLU A 147 18.93 3.58 0.61
CA GLU A 147 19.10 2.58 1.67
C GLU A 147 18.45 1.26 1.21
N PRO A 148 19.22 0.15 1.17
CA PRO A 148 18.67 -1.13 0.79
C PRO A 148 17.68 -1.62 1.86
N ILE A 149 16.68 -2.40 1.42
CA ILE A 149 15.73 -3.03 2.33
C ILE A 149 16.52 -3.95 3.29
N PRO A 150 16.37 -3.79 4.62
CA PRO A 150 17.13 -4.57 5.60
C PRO A 150 16.64 -6.03 5.65
N ILE A 151 17.25 -6.89 4.85
CA ILE A 151 16.87 -8.31 4.67
C ILE A 151 16.86 -9.09 6.00
N ASP A 152 17.71 -8.73 6.96
CA ASP A 152 17.76 -9.40 8.25
C ASP A 152 16.48 -9.19 9.08
N LEU A 153 15.79 -8.06 8.92
CA LEU A 153 14.49 -7.84 9.55
C LEU A 153 13.40 -8.72 8.92
N LEU A 154 13.48 -8.97 7.61
CA LEU A 154 12.54 -9.83 6.89
C LEU A 154 12.69 -11.32 7.26
N LYS A 155 13.89 -11.76 7.66
CA LYS A 155 14.15 -13.14 8.09
C LYS A 155 13.67 -13.46 9.52
N ARG A 156 13.30 -12.44 10.30
CA ARG A 156 12.87 -12.63 11.68
C ARG A 156 11.50 -13.31 11.71
N ARG A 157 11.34 -14.28 12.61
CA ARG A 157 10.05 -14.96 12.85
C ARG A 157 9.16 -14.14 13.76
N ASP A 158 8.68 -13.00 13.27
CA ASP A 158 7.65 -12.23 13.96
C ASP A 158 6.26 -12.80 13.67
N PRO A 159 5.30 -12.70 14.60
CA PRO A 159 3.91 -13.05 14.33
C PRO A 159 3.35 -12.18 13.20
N ILE A 160 2.87 -12.84 12.15
CA ILE A 160 2.12 -12.20 11.06
C ILE A 160 0.72 -11.88 11.59
N LEU A 161 0.40 -10.59 11.68
CA LEU A 161 -0.89 -10.10 12.16
C LEU A 161 -1.90 -9.99 11.03
N PHE A 162 -1.42 -9.66 9.83
CA PHE A 162 -2.21 -9.57 8.63
C PHE A 162 -1.40 -10.04 7.43
N PHE A 163 -2.04 -10.83 6.61
CA PHE A 163 -1.56 -11.25 5.29
C PHE A 163 -2.77 -11.28 4.36
N ASP A 164 -2.54 -10.81 3.15
CA ASP A 164 -3.45 -11.01 2.04
C ASP A 164 -2.65 -11.05 0.74
N GLU A 165 -3.22 -11.69 -0.29
CA GLU A 165 -2.65 -11.73 -1.63
C GLU A 165 -3.75 -11.35 -2.62
N VAL A 166 -3.53 -10.29 -3.39
CA VAL A 166 -4.51 -9.76 -4.34
C VAL A 166 -3.92 -9.85 -5.74
N VAL A 167 -4.51 -10.69 -6.58
CA VAL A 167 -4.17 -10.78 -8.01
C VAL A 167 -4.80 -9.60 -8.74
N LEU A 168 -4.04 -8.88 -9.57
CA LEU A 168 -4.56 -7.77 -10.37
C LEU A 168 -4.81 -8.20 -11.81
N PHE A 169 -3.89 -8.94 -12.41
CA PHE A 169 -4.09 -9.57 -13.71
C PHE A 169 -3.22 -10.80 -13.90
N GLU A 170 -3.68 -11.67 -14.79
CA GLU A 170 -2.96 -12.85 -15.26
C GLU A 170 -3.14 -13.01 -16.78
N SER A 171 -2.08 -13.46 -17.47
CA SER A 171 -2.08 -13.78 -18.90
C SER A 171 -1.33 -15.07 -19.15
N GLU A 172 -1.93 -15.98 -19.92
CA GLU A 172 -1.34 -17.26 -20.33
C GLU A 172 -0.45 -17.13 -21.59
N LEU A 173 -0.17 -15.90 -22.05
CA LEU A 173 0.72 -15.60 -23.17
C LEU A 173 0.52 -16.51 -24.41
N ASP A 174 -0.73 -16.87 -24.71
CA ASP A 174 -1.10 -17.80 -25.80
C ASP A 174 -0.40 -19.17 -25.71
N ASP A 175 -0.44 -19.80 -24.53
CA ASP A 175 0.25 -21.05 -24.19
C ASP A 175 1.80 -20.99 -24.18
N ASN A 176 2.39 -19.79 -24.27
CA ASN A 176 3.84 -19.60 -24.27
C ASN A 176 4.44 -19.27 -22.88
N GLY A 177 3.60 -19.15 -21.85
CA GLY A 177 4.04 -18.88 -20.47
C GLY A 177 2.92 -18.28 -19.60
N ILE A 178 3.26 -17.80 -18.41
CA ILE A 178 2.30 -17.10 -17.53
C ILE A 178 2.91 -15.77 -17.10
N SER A 179 2.16 -14.68 -17.25
CA SER A 179 2.46 -13.37 -16.67
C SER A 179 1.44 -13.11 -15.56
N LEU A 180 1.89 -13.01 -14.31
CA LEU A 180 1.06 -12.81 -13.12
C LEU A 180 1.53 -11.55 -12.38
N TYR A 181 0.59 -10.64 -12.10
CA TYR A 181 0.84 -9.49 -11.24
C TYR A 181 -0.06 -9.56 -10.01
N SER A 182 0.56 -9.76 -8.84
CA SER A 182 -0.12 -9.82 -7.54
C SER A 182 0.58 -9.00 -6.48
N GLU A 183 -0.21 -8.49 -5.53
CA GLU A 183 0.27 -7.66 -4.43
C GLU A 183 0.01 -8.34 -3.09
N MET A 184 1.03 -8.35 -2.22
CA MET A 184 1.03 -9.08 -0.95
C MET A 184 1.27 -8.14 0.24
N PRO A 185 0.25 -7.41 0.73
CA PRO A 185 0.40 -6.63 1.93
C PRO A 185 0.58 -7.53 3.17
N LEU A 186 1.65 -7.26 3.91
CA LEU A 186 1.98 -7.96 5.16
C LEU A 186 2.08 -6.96 6.32
N SER A 187 1.52 -7.33 7.46
CA SER A 187 1.75 -6.63 8.74
C SER A 187 2.24 -7.61 9.80
N SER A 188 3.33 -7.26 10.48
CA SER A 188 3.92 -8.04 11.57
C SER A 188 4.11 -7.16 12.81
N SER A 189 4.17 -7.80 13.98
CA SER A 189 4.52 -7.11 15.23
C SER A 189 5.99 -7.37 15.59
N SER A 190 6.78 -6.31 15.65
CA SER A 190 8.09 -6.38 16.28
C SER A 190 7.93 -6.18 17.80
N LEU A 191 8.22 -7.20 18.61
CA LEU A 191 8.41 -6.98 20.05
C LEU A 191 9.70 -6.18 20.26
N SER A 192 9.59 -4.85 20.36
CA SER A 192 10.70 -4.04 20.86
C SER A 192 10.83 -4.31 22.36
N LYS A 193 11.79 -5.16 22.78
CA LYS A 193 12.22 -5.20 24.17
C LYS A 193 12.97 -3.90 24.48
N SER A 194 12.24 -2.83 24.81
CA SER A 194 12.82 -1.63 25.41
C SER A 194 13.31 -2.00 26.80
N THR A 195 14.58 -2.38 26.90
CA THR A 195 15.22 -2.66 28.19
C THR A 195 15.56 -1.32 28.83
N THR A 196 14.65 -0.76 29.61
CA THR A 196 14.93 0.38 30.47
C THR A 196 15.82 -0.10 31.62
N SER A 197 17.13 -0.08 31.39
CA SER A 197 18.15 -0.34 32.41
C SER A 197 18.22 0.85 33.38
N SER A 198 17.34 0.87 34.38
CA SER A 198 17.45 1.79 35.51
C SER A 198 18.27 1.12 36.62
N LYS A 199 19.60 1.29 36.57
CA LYS A 199 20.47 0.93 37.69
C LYS A 199 20.31 1.97 38.79
N ASN A 200 19.38 1.73 39.73
CA ASN A 200 19.39 2.40 41.02
C ASN A 200 20.07 1.48 42.05
N ARG A 201 21.36 1.72 42.29
CA ARG A 201 22.16 1.00 43.28
C ARG A 201 22.75 1.99 44.30
N ILE A 202 21.97 2.32 45.32
CA ILE A 202 22.43 2.87 46.60
C ILE A 202 21.49 2.21 47.63
N GLY A 203 21.89 1.22 48.43
CA GLY A 203 23.08 1.19 49.26
C GLY A 203 22.66 1.48 50.70
N SER A 204 21.91 0.55 51.31
CA SER A 204 21.43 0.62 52.69
C SER A 204 22.56 0.83 53.69
N ARG A 205 22.52 1.92 54.47
CA ARG A 205 23.22 2.02 55.76
C ARG A 205 22.24 2.45 56.85
N ARG A 206 22.04 1.52 57.79
CA ARG A 206 21.32 1.70 59.06
C ARG A 206 22.02 2.78 59.89
N PHE A 207 21.26 3.68 60.50
CA PHE A 207 21.71 4.52 61.60
C PHE A 207 20.75 4.35 62.78
N SER A 208 21.30 4.03 63.95
CA SER A 208 20.59 3.77 65.21
C SER A 208 20.97 4.82 66.25
N ARG A 209 19.95 5.43 66.89
CA ARG A 209 19.91 6.15 68.20
C ARG A 209 20.85 7.38 68.31
N SER A 210 20.54 8.47 69.03
CA SER A 210 19.90 8.66 70.34
C SER A 210 19.37 10.10 70.52
N MET A 211 18.48 10.27 71.51
CA MET A 211 17.94 11.56 72.00
C MET A 211 19.00 12.42 72.71
N GLY A 212 18.84 13.75 72.64
CA GLY A 212 19.47 14.71 73.55
C GLY A 212 18.77 16.07 73.50
N MET A 213 18.04 16.43 74.56
CA MET A 213 17.48 17.76 74.84
C MET A 213 18.60 18.73 75.25
N GLY A 214 18.46 20.03 74.95
CA GLY A 214 19.18 21.07 75.69
C GLY A 214 19.41 22.41 74.99
N SER A 215 18.62 23.41 75.41
CA SER A 215 19.05 24.79 75.71
C SER A 215 19.24 25.85 74.60
N ARG A 216 18.36 26.87 74.65
CA ARG A 216 18.57 28.30 74.27
C ARG A 216 19.54 28.98 75.29
N PRO A 217 20.00 30.26 75.22
CA PRO A 217 19.41 31.45 74.53
C PRO A 217 20.37 32.57 74.01
N SER A 218 19.75 33.69 73.55
CA SER A 218 20.25 35.10 73.49
C SER A 218 21.25 35.48 72.38
N ALA A 219 21.30 36.67 71.77
CA ALA A 219 20.57 37.96 71.80
C ALA A 219 21.04 38.77 70.54
N MET A 220 20.18 39.49 69.81
CA MET A 220 19.99 40.97 69.81
C MET A 220 20.88 41.81 68.87
N ARG A 221 20.25 42.86 68.29
CA ARG A 221 20.71 44.00 67.45
C ARG A 221 20.84 43.74 65.94
N ALA A 222 19.99 44.30 65.05
CA ALA A 222 19.59 45.70 64.74
C ALA A 222 20.60 46.45 63.85
N ALA A 223 20.17 46.82 62.64
CA ALA A 223 20.12 48.19 62.11
C ALA A 223 19.98 48.18 60.58
N ASP A 224 19.03 48.98 60.09
CA ASP A 224 19.06 49.88 58.93
C ASP A 224 19.59 49.41 57.56
N ALA A 225 19.16 49.93 56.41
CA ALA A 225 18.05 50.75 55.93
C ALA A 225 18.37 50.99 54.43
N SER A 226 17.39 51.49 53.69
CA SER A 226 17.44 52.04 52.33
C SER A 226 17.50 50.99 51.20
N SER A 227 16.41 50.78 50.44
CA SER A 227 15.71 51.70 49.51
C SER A 227 16.50 51.94 48.22
N SER A 228 16.09 51.28 47.15
CA SER A 228 15.62 51.94 45.93
C SER A 228 15.22 50.90 44.88
N GLU A 229 13.93 50.90 44.58
CA GLU A 229 13.24 50.16 43.53
C GLU A 229 13.19 51.05 42.24
N PRO A 230 12.37 50.79 41.21
CA PRO A 230 12.78 50.19 39.94
C PRO A 230 12.59 51.13 38.73
N ALA A 231 12.95 50.63 37.53
CA ALA A 231 12.19 50.81 36.28
C ALA A 231 12.56 49.68 35.31
#